data_AF-A0A3B1DRT2-F1
#
_entry.id   AF-A0A3B1DRT2-F1
#
_cell.length_a   1.000
_cell.length_b   1.000
_cell.length_c   1.000
_cell.angle_alpha   90.00
_cell.angle_beta   90.00
_cell.angle_gamma   90.00
#
_symmetry.space_group_name_H-M   'P 1'
#
loop_
_entity.id
_entity.type
_entity.pdbx_description
1 polymer ?
#
loop_
_entity_poly.entity_id
_entity_poly.type
_entity_poly.pdbx_seq_one_letter_code
_entity_poly.pdbx_strand_id
1 'polypeptide(L)' 'MGWTRKTQIIFSTHSPEFLDAFGKEPPTTTVVELQEGETKLRLIADEDLDYWIKNYTLGELQRSGELEAMP' A
#
# COMPACT_ATOMS: atom_id res chain seq x y z
N MET A 1 -30.07 -15.57 -12.45
CA MET A 1 -29.97 -14.16 -12.04
C MET A 1 -28.91 -14.07 -10.94
N GLY A 2 -27.66 -13.79 -11.31
CA GLY A 2 -26.53 -13.82 -10.37
C GLY A 2 -26.25 -12.42 -9.81
N TRP A 3 -26.28 -12.28 -8.49
CA TRP A 3 -25.90 -11.04 -7.82
C TRP A 3 -24.36 -10.94 -7.78
N THR A 4 -23.79 -9.85 -8.29
CA THR A 4 -22.39 -9.52 -8.00
C THR A 4 -22.32 -8.82 -6.64
N ARG A 5 -21.53 -9.37 -5.70
CA ARG A 5 -21.25 -8.82 -4.36
C ARG A 5 -19.86 -8.19 -4.31
N LYS A 6 -19.50 -7.37 -5.29
CA LYS A 6 -18.19 -6.70 -5.31
C LYS A 6 -18.31 -5.31 -4.70
N THR A 7 -17.51 -5.05 -3.66
CA THR A 7 -17.38 -3.75 -3.01
C THR A 7 -15.91 -3.35 -3.07
N GLN A 8 -15.61 -2.13 -3.51
CA GLN A 8 -14.28 -1.56 -3.42
C GLN A 8 -14.14 -0.86 -2.07
N ILE A 9 -13.02 -1.10 -1.39
CA ILE A 9 -12.69 -0.44 -0.13
C ILE A 9 -11.45 0.40 -0.37
N ILE A 10 -11.54 1.69 -0.05
CA ILE A 10 -10.41 2.62 -0.02
C ILE A 10 -10.29 3.10 1.42
N PHE A 11 -9.13 2.90 2.01
CA PHE A 11 -8.84 3.34 3.38
C PHE A 11 -7.40 3.84 3.43
N SER A 12 -7.09 4.65 4.43
CA SER A 12 -5.72 5.02 4.78
C SER A 12 -5.46 4.57 6.21
N THR A 13 -4.23 4.14 6.48
CA THR A 13 -3.81 3.72 7.81
C THR A 13 -2.33 4.01 7.99
N HIS A 14 -1.95 4.35 9.22
CA HIS A 14 -0.55 4.35 9.65
C HIS A 14 -0.22 3.14 10.52
N SER A 15 -1.17 2.21 10.75
CA SER A 15 -0.96 0.98 11.52
C SER A 15 -0.33 -0.08 10.62
N PRO A 16 0.93 -0.46 10.88
CA PRO A 16 1.58 -1.54 10.16
C PRO A 16 0.87 -2.89 10.37
N GLU A 17 0.28 -3.11 11.55
CA GLU A 17 -0.46 -4.34 11.87
C GLU A 17 -1.69 -4.51 10.96
N PHE A 18 -2.35 -3.41 10.62
CA PHE A 18 -3.46 -3.45 9.68
C PHE A 18 -2.98 -3.73 8.25
N LEU A 19 -1.81 -3.23 7.86
CA LEU A 19 -1.17 -3.54 6.58
C LEU A 19 -0.70 -5.01 6.50
N ASP A 20 -0.18 -5.54 7.61
CA ASP A 20 0.24 -6.94 7.76
C ASP A 20 -0.94 -7.92 7.75
N ALA A 21 -2.16 -7.44 7.99
CA ALA A 21 -3.37 -8.24 7.87
C ALA A 21 -3.77 -8.52 6.42
N PHE A 22 -3.26 -7.74 5.45
CA PHE A 22 -3.36 -8.09 4.05
C PHE A 22 -2.39 -9.23 3.76
N GLY A 23 -2.89 -10.29 3.12
CA GLY A 23 -2.10 -11.49 2.85
C GLY A 23 -1.03 -11.30 1.79
N LYS A 24 -0.72 -12.38 1.06
CA LYS A 24 0.35 -12.36 0.03
C LYS A 24 0.06 -11.48 -1.18
N GLU A 25 -1.20 -11.15 -1.41
CA GLU A 25 -1.61 -10.20 -2.45
C GLU A 25 -1.84 -8.84 -1.77
N PRO A 26 -0.89 -7.90 -1.86
CA PRO A 26 -1.07 -6.58 -1.29
C PRO A 26 -2.21 -5.87 -2.03
N PRO A 27 -2.93 -4.97 -1.34
CA PRO A 27 -3.84 -4.07 -2.03
C PRO A 27 -3.07 -3.11 -2.94
N THR A 28 -3.77 -2.52 -3.92
CA THR A 28 -3.27 -1.34 -4.63
C THR A 28 -2.86 -0.29 -3.60
N THR A 29 -1.58 0.09 -3.62
CA THR A 29 -0.98 0.92 -2.57
C THR A 29 -0.67 2.31 -3.09
N THR A 30 -1.17 3.33 -2.40
CA THR A 30 -0.89 4.74 -2.67
C THR A 30 -0.22 5.34 -1.45
N VAL A 31 0.96 5.92 -1.63
CA VAL A 31 1.67 6.67 -0.59
C VAL A 31 1.21 8.13 -0.66
N VAL A 32 0.85 8.69 0.49
CA VAL A 32 0.41 10.08 0.63
C VAL A 32 1.42 10.83 1.48
N GLU A 33 2.02 11.88 0.92
CA GLU A 33 3.10 12.62 1.55
C GLU A 33 2.83 14.11 1.48
N LEU A 34 3.28 14.85 2.50
CA LEU A 34 3.37 16.31 2.45
C LEU A 34 4.77 16.68 1.98
N GLN A 35 4.90 17.09 0.72
CA GLN A 35 6.15 17.53 0.13
C GLN A 35 6.04 18.99 -0.28
N GLU A 36 6.99 19.83 0.18
CA GLU A 36 7.06 21.27 -0.15
C GLU A 36 5.77 22.05 0.17
N GLY A 37 5.02 21.62 1.20
CA GLY A 37 3.75 22.25 1.59
C GLY A 37 2.54 21.80 0.77
N GLU A 38 2.72 20.84 -0.14
CA GLU A 38 1.66 20.27 -0.97
C GLU A 38 1.45 18.78 -0.65
N THR A 39 0.19 18.33 -0.72
CA THR A 39 -0.13 16.89 -0.63
C THR A 39 0.17 16.22 -1.96
N LYS A 40 1.10 15.26 -1.96
CA LYS A 40 1.41 14.39 -3.09
C LYS A 40 0.81 13.01 -2.83
N LEU A 41 0.14 12.46 -3.84
CA LEU A 41 -0.35 11.09 -3.83
C LEU A 41 0.40 10.34 -4.93
N ARG A 42 1.11 9.28 -4.57
CA ARG A 42 1.89 8.46 -5.50
C ARG A 42 1.38 7.03 -5.45
N LEU A 43 0.93 6.53 -6.60
CA LEU A 43 0.63 5.11 -6.77
C LEU A 43 1.97 4.37 -6.89
N ILE A 44 2.19 3.37 -6.05
CA ILE A 44 3.38 2.52 -6.18
C ILE A 44 3.17 1.58 -7.35
N ALA A 45 4.14 1.51 -8.26
CA ALA A 45 4.08 0.60 -9.39
C ALA A 45 4.05 -0.85 -8.92
N ASP A 46 3.20 -1.67 -9.56
CA ASP A 46 3.04 -3.07 -9.18
C ASP A 46 4.38 -3.82 -9.24
N GLU A 47 5.25 -3.54 -10.21
CA GLU A 47 6.56 -4.19 -10.36
C GLU A 47 7.53 -3.91 -9.19
N ASP A 48 7.54 -2.67 -8.70
CA ASP A 48 8.38 -2.26 -7.58
C ASP A 48 7.87 -2.91 -6.29
N LEU A 49 6.56 -2.85 -6.04
CA LEU A 49 5.97 -3.48 -4.87
C LEU A 49 6.13 -5.00 -4.90
N ASP A 50 5.91 -5.64 -6.06
CA ASP A 50 6.05 -7.08 -6.29
C ASP A 50 7.46 -7.59 -5.98
N TYR A 51 8.49 -6.78 -6.18
CA TYR A 51 9.85 -7.13 -5.80
C TYR A 51 10.00 -7.23 -4.27
N TRP A 52 9.49 -6.24 -3.53
CA TRP A 52 9.64 -6.15 -2.09
C TRP A 52 8.76 -7.15 -1.34
N ILE A 53 7.51 -7.36 -1.77
CA ILE A 53 6.57 -8.25 -1.09
C ILE A 53 6.98 -9.73 -1.12
N LYS A 54 7.97 -10.09 -1.95
CA LYS A 54 8.58 -11.44 -1.94
C LYS A 54 9.29 -11.74 -0.64
N ASN A 55 9.83 -10.72 0.02
CA ASN A 55 10.69 -10.86 1.19
C ASN A 55 10.17 -10.11 2.42
N TYR A 56 9.21 -9.19 2.24
CA TYR A 56 8.70 -8.32 3.30
C TYR A 56 7.17 -8.20 3.23
N THR A 57 6.51 -7.99 4.37
CA THR A 57 5.09 -7.61 4.39
C THR A 57 4.92 -6.11 4.16
N LEU A 58 3.71 -5.67 3.78
CA LEU A 58 3.44 -4.24 3.57
C LEU A 58 3.64 -3.42 4.86
N GLY A 59 3.34 -3.98 6.03
CA GLY A 59 3.63 -3.32 7.30
C GLY A 59 5.13 -3.27 7.62
N GLU A 60 5.94 -4.26 7.20
CA GLU A 60 7.41 -4.17 7.32
C GLU A 60 7.97 -3.03 6.45
N LEU A 61 7.44 -2.86 5.22
CA LEU A 61 7.81 -1.76 4.34
C LEU A 61 7.40 -0.39 4.91
N GLN A 62 6.20 -0.29 5.49
CA GLN A 62 5.75 0.94 6.17
C GLN A 62 6.59 1.29 7.40
N ARG A 63 7.02 0.28 8.18
CA ARG A 63 7.86 0.49 9.37
C ARG A 63 9.28 0.92 9.02
N SER A 64 9.81 0.43 7.90
CA SER A 64 11.16 0.73 7.45
C SER A 64 11.27 2.10 6.77
N GLY A 65 10.16 2.65 6.26
CA GLY A 65 10.17 3.89 5.48
C GLY A 65 10.49 3.67 3.99
N GLU A 66 10.56 2.40 3.55
CA GLU A 66 10.92 2.06 2.16
C GLU A 66 9.81 2.46 1.19
N LEU A 67 8.53 2.43 1.61
CA LEU A 67 7.41 2.84 0.76
C LEU A 67 7.53 4.31 0.32
N GLU A 68 7.97 5.19 1.22
CA GLU A 68 8.20 6.60 0.95
C GLU A 68 9.40 6.82 0.01
N ALA A 69 10.39 5.92 0.06
CA ALA A 69 11.57 5.98 -0.80
C ALA A 69 11.35 5.39 -2.22
N MET A 70 10.25 4.66 -2.44
CA MET A 70 9.94 4.08 -3.74
C MET A 70 9.58 5.15 -4.78
N PRO A 71 10.06 4.99 -6.04
CA PRO A 71 9.85 5.96 -7.12
C PRO A 71 8.39 6.10 -7.56
#